data_AF-A0A9W4H026-F1
#
_entry.id   AF-A0A9W4H026-F1
#
_cell.length_a   1.000
_cell.length_b   1.000
_cell.length_c   1.000
_cell.angle_alpha   90.00
_cell.angle_beta   90.00
_cell.angle_gamma   90.00
#
_symmetry.space_group_name_H-M   'P 1'
#
loop_
_entity.id
_entity.type
_entity.pdbx_description
1 polymer ?
#
loop_
_entity_poly.entity_id
_entity_poly.type
_entity_poly.pdbx_seq_one_letter_code
_entity_poly.pdbx_strand_id
1 'polypeptide(L)' 'MVHGTADPLFPFPHGQALAEAIPGAALLPLEGAGHGLVRADRPALVRAILAHTAA' A
#
# COMPACT_ATOMS: atom_id res chain seq x y z
N MET A 1 -2.91 3.94 -2.20
CA MET A 1 -3.24 2.53 -1.97
C MET A 1 -2.02 1.83 -1.37
N VAL A 2 -2.17 1.13 -0.24
CA VAL A 2 -1.09 0.36 0.40
C VAL A 2 -1.44 -1.12 0.29
N HIS A 3 -0.55 -1.97 -0.23
CA HIS A 3 -0.85 -3.40 -0.45
C HIS A 3 0.39 -4.27 -0.20
N GLY A 4 0.20 -5.43 0.44
CA GLY A 4 1.27 -6.41 0.66
C GLY A 4 1.53 -7.26 -0.58
N THR A 5 2.79 -7.39 -1.01
CA THR A 5 3.11 -8.16 -2.24
C THR A 5 2.87 -9.66 -2.09
N ALA A 6 2.77 -10.15 -0.85
CA ALA A 6 2.53 -11.55 -0.51
C ALA A 6 1.15 -11.78 0.15
N ASP A 7 0.17 -10.90 -0.06
CA ASP A 7 -1.20 -11.06 0.45
C ASP A 7 -1.86 -12.34 -0.14
N PRO A 8 -2.18 -13.35 0.69
CA PRO A 8 -2.78 -14.60 0.22
C PRO A 8 -4.29 -14.51 0.01
N LEU A 9 -4.96 -13.46 0.49
CA LEU A 9 -6.41 -13.27 0.40
C LEU A 9 -6.78 -12.37 -0.78
N PHE A 10 -6.02 -11.30 -0.99
CA PHE A 10 -6.22 -10.38 -2.10
C PHE A 10 -4.93 -10.24 -2.92
N PRO A 11 -4.86 -10.87 -4.11
CA PRO A 11 -3.68 -10.81 -4.96
C PRO A 11 -3.21 -9.37 -5.21
N PHE A 12 -1.89 -9.16 -5.20
CA PHE A 12 -1.27 -7.85 -5.44
C PHE A 12 -1.79 -7.10 -6.69
N PRO A 13 -2.14 -7.77 -7.82
CA PRO A 13 -2.77 -7.09 -8.96
C PRO A 13 -4.05 -6.33 -8.65
N HIS A 14 -4.80 -6.68 -7.60
CA HIS A 14 -5.97 -5.90 -7.18
C HIS A 14 -5.57 -4.50 -6.70
N GLY A 15 -4.46 -4.38 -5.97
CA GLY A 15 -3.92 -3.09 -5.54
C GLY A 15 -3.41 -2.25 -6.71
N GLN A 16 -2.84 -2.89 -7.73
CA GLN A 16 -2.42 -2.23 -8.98
C GLN A 16 -3.63 -1.68 -9.74
N ALA A 17 -4.66 -2.52 -9.95
CA ALA A 17 -5.88 -2.10 -10.63
C ALA A 17 -6.57 -0.93 -9.92
N LEU A 18 -6.59 -0.91 -8.59
CA LEU A 18 -7.17 0.20 -7.82
C LEU A 18 -6.37 1.50 -7.99
N ALA A 19 -5.04 1.42 -8.01
CA ALA A 19 -4.19 2.59 -8.22
C ALA A 19 -4.32 3.17 -9.64
N GLU A 20 -4.51 2.31 -10.65
CA GLU A 20 -4.76 2.74 -12.03
C GLU A 20 -6.15 3.37 -12.21
N ALA A 21 -7.16 2.83 -11.52
CA ALA A 21 -8.55 3.28 -11.66
C ALA A 21 -8.86 4.59 -10.92
N ILE A 22 -8.08 4.98 -9.91
CA ILE A 22 -8.35 6.16 -9.08
C ILE A 22 -7.39 7.30 -9.45
N PRO A 23 -7.88 8.41 -10.02
CA PRO A 23 -7.05 9.58 -10.31
C PRO A 23 -6.35 10.11 -9.04
N GLY A 24 -5.04 10.33 -9.15
CA GLY A 24 -4.22 10.82 -8.03
C GLY A 24 -3.86 9.77 -6.97
N ALA A 25 -4.30 8.51 -7.13
CA ALA A 25 -3.83 7.44 -6.26
C ALA A 25 -2.40 7.02 -6.63
N ALA A 26 -1.59 6.74 -5.60
CA ALA A 26 -0.29 6.09 -5.73
C ALA A 26 -0.31 4.73 -5.03
N LEU A 27 0.36 3.72 -5.60
CA LEU A 27 0.54 2.42 -4.98
C LEU A 27 1.82 2.41 -4.12
N LEU A 28 1.67 2.05 -2.85
CA LEU A 28 2.76 1.71 -1.95
C LEU A 28 2.80 0.17 -1.76
N PRO A 29 3.67 -0.54 -2.47
CA PRO A 29 3.89 -1.96 -2.22
C PRO A 29 4.67 -2.18 -0.92
N LEU A 30 4.18 -3.11 -0.09
CA LEU A 30 4.90 -3.60 1.09
C LEU A 30 5.48 -4.97 0.75
N GLU A 31 6.79 -4.99 0.43
CA GLU A 31 7.47 -6.20 -0.03
C GLU A 31 7.47 -7.30 1.03
N GLY A 32 7.01 -8.50 0.65
CA GLY A 32 6.89 -9.66 1.53
C GLY A 32 5.76 -9.58 2.56
N ALA A 33 5.02 -8.46 2.64
CA ALA A 33 3.90 -8.33 3.56
C ALA A 33 2.70 -9.14 3.07
N GLY A 34 2.02 -9.81 4.01
CA GLY A 34 0.78 -10.53 3.76
C GLY A 34 -0.45 -9.61 3.83
N HIS A 35 -1.58 -10.17 4.23
CA HIS A 35 -2.85 -9.44 4.29
C HIS A 35 -2.90 -8.35 5.37
N GLY A 36 -2.20 -8.56 6.50
CA GLY A 36 -2.22 -7.66 7.64
C GLY A 36 -1.02 -6.72 7.67
N LEU A 37 -1.22 -5.54 8.28
CA LEU A 37 -0.13 -4.62 8.61
C LEU A 37 0.53 -5.00 9.94
N VAL A 38 1.85 -5.12 9.94
CA VAL A 38 2.64 -5.39 11.14
C VAL A 38 3.34 -4.12 11.67
N ARG A 39 3.95 -4.21 12.85
CA ARG A 39 4.68 -3.07 13.45
C ARG A 39 5.83 -2.58 12.57
N ALA A 40 6.48 -3.49 11.84
CA ALA A 40 7.58 -3.17 10.94
C ALA A 40 7.15 -2.30 9.74
N ASP A 41 5.88 -2.31 9.33
CA ASP A 41 5.39 -1.54 8.18
C ASP A 41 5.11 -0.07 8.53
N ARG A 42 4.95 0.24 9.83
CA ARG A 42 4.55 1.58 10.29
C ARG A 42 5.45 2.70 9.79
N PRO A 43 6.79 2.60 9.80
CA PRO A 43 7.63 3.67 9.28
C PRO A 43 7.34 4.00 7.81
N ALA A 44 7.07 2.99 6.98
CA ALA A 44 6.70 3.21 5.58
C ALA A 44 5.32 3.86 5.46
N LEU A 45 4.32 3.38 6.20
CA LEU A 45 2.99 3.97 6.23
C LEU A 45 2.99 5.43 6.71
N VAL A 46 3.67 5.72 7.82
CA VAL A 46 3.73 7.08 8.39
C VAL A 46 4.36 8.04 7.38
N ARG A 47 5.46 7.66 6.72
CA ARG A 47 6.07 8.49 5.67
C ARG A 47 5.11 8.75 4.51
N ALA A 48 4.40 7.72 4.04
CA ALA A 48 3.46 7.86 2.93
C ALA A 48 2.26 8.76 3.29
N ILE A 49 1.73 8.63 4.51
CA ILE A 49 0.63 9.47 5.00
C ILE A 49 1.08 10.93 5.12
N LEU A 50 2.25 11.18 5.71
CA LEU A 50 2.80 12.54 5.83
C LEU A 50 3.03 13.17 4.45
N ALA A 51 3.59 12.42 3.50
CA ALA A 51 3.77 12.90 2.13
C ALA A 51 2.45 13.22 1.42
N HIS A 52 1.40 12.42 1.66
CA HIS A 52 0.07 12.65 1.06
C HIS A 52 -0.70 13.81 1.68
N THR A 53 -0.36 14.20 2.91
CA THR A 53 -1.06 15.24 3.67
C THR A 53 -0.25 16.52 3.82
N ALA A 54 0.99 16.54 3.34
CA ALA A 54 1.77 17.75 3.20
C ALA A 54 1.10 18.62 2.11
N ALA A 55 0.57 19.77 2.53
CA ALA A 55 -0.13 20.74 1.69
C ALA A 55 0.78 21.34 0.60
#